data_AF-A0A7K2ME00-F1
#
_entry.id   AF-A0A7K2ME00-F1
#
_cell.length_a   1.000
_cell.length_b   1.000
_cell.length_c   1.000
_cell.angle_alpha   90.00
_cell.angle_beta   90.00
_cell.angle_gamma   90.00
#
_symmetry.space_group_name_H-M   'P 1'
#
loop_
_entity.id
_entity.type
_entity.pdbx_description
1 polymer ?
#
loop_
_entity_poly.entity_id
_entity_poly.type
_entity_poly.pdbx_seq_one_letter_code
_entity_poly.pdbx_strand_id
1 'polypeptide(L)' 'DADTFAARWEQAAVRAYGAASEDALHWAEVRADLAMFAGDAARSCRGWLTVAAARLALGQAADAPAVEAA' A
#
# COMPACT_ATOMS: atom_id res chain seq x y z
N ASP A 1 12.64 7.51 -10.12
CA ASP A 1 12.98 6.22 -10.77
C ASP A 1 12.16 5.06 -10.24
N ALA A 2 12.42 4.49 -9.05
CA ALA A 2 11.64 3.36 -8.51
C ALA A 2 10.23 3.74 -8.03
N ASP A 3 10.10 4.78 -7.20
CA ASP A 3 8.77 5.24 -6.69
C ASP A 3 7.84 5.68 -7.84
N THR A 4 8.38 6.32 -8.87
CA THR A 4 7.62 6.70 -10.07
C THR A 4 7.11 5.48 -10.84
N PHE A 5 7.91 4.41 -10.93
CA PHE A 5 7.50 3.17 -11.57
C PHE A 5 6.41 2.46 -10.75
N ALA A 6 6.60 2.34 -9.44
CA ALA A 6 5.61 1.76 -8.54
C ALA A 6 4.28 2.54 -8.58
N ALA A 7 4.32 3.88 -8.59
CA ALA A 7 3.12 4.71 -8.71
C ALA A 7 2.36 4.50 -10.03
N ARG A 8 3.07 4.25 -11.14
CA ARG A 8 2.41 3.94 -12.42
C ARG A 8 1.66 2.60 -12.37
N TRP A 9 2.26 1.60 -11.73
CA TRP A 9 1.64 0.29 -11.59
C TRP A 9 0.51 0.25 -10.57
N GLU A 10 0.65 0.97 -9.45
CA GLU A 10 -0.45 1.21 -8.51
C GLU A 10 -1.66 1.80 -9.25
N GLN A 11 -1.45 2.86 -10.02
CA GLN A 11 -2.53 3.47 -10.80
C GLN A 11 -3.10 2.53 -11.88
N ALA A 12 -2.28 1.65 -12.46
CA ALA A 12 -2.75 0.65 -13.41
C ALA A 12 -3.64 -0.40 -12.72
N ALA A 13 -3.22 -0.90 -11.55
CA ALA A 13 -3.98 -1.83 -10.74
C ALA A 13 -5.30 -1.21 -10.25
N VAL A 14 -5.27 0.05 -9.79
CA VAL A 14 -6.48 0.81 -9.40
C VAL A 14 -7.47 0.88 -10.56
N ARG A 15 -7.00 1.17 -11.78
CA ARG A 15 -7.86 1.25 -12.98
C ARG A 15 -8.42 -0.11 -13.40
N ALA A 16 -7.65 -1.18 -13.24
CA ALA A 16 -8.04 -2.52 -13.67
C ALA A 16 -8.95 -3.23 -12.65
N TYR A 17 -8.65 -3.09 -11.36
CA TYR A 17 -9.21 -3.92 -10.28
C TYR A 17 -9.84 -3.12 -9.14
N GLY A 18 -9.74 -1.79 -9.17
CA GLY A 18 -10.22 -0.92 -8.11
C GLY A 18 -9.18 -0.64 -7.02
N ALA A 19 -9.40 0.43 -6.26
CA ALA A 19 -8.43 0.96 -5.29
C ALA A 19 -8.21 0.07 -4.06
N ALA A 20 -9.18 -0.79 -3.74
CA ALA A 20 -9.12 -1.72 -2.62
C ALA A 20 -8.75 -3.15 -3.04
N SER A 21 -8.33 -3.35 -4.30
CA SER A 21 -7.85 -4.65 -4.76
C SER A 21 -6.50 -5.00 -4.13
N GLU A 22 -6.23 -6.29 -3.95
CA GLU A 22 -4.93 -6.75 -3.44
C GLU A 22 -3.77 -6.28 -4.33
N ASP A 23 -3.94 -6.23 -5.66
CA ASP A 23 -2.95 -5.66 -6.58
C ASP A 23 -2.66 -4.18 -6.31
N ALA A 24 -3.71 -3.37 -6.09
CA ALA A 24 -3.54 -1.94 -5.80
C ALA A 24 -2.88 -1.73 -4.43
N LEU A 25 -3.31 -2.48 -3.41
CA LEU A 25 -2.74 -2.43 -2.07
C LEU A 25 -1.28 -2.88 -2.07
N HIS A 26 -0.94 -3.94 -2.79
CA HIS A 26 0.44 -4.41 -2.89
C HIS A 26 1.38 -3.34 -3.47
N TRP A 27 0.96 -2.62 -4.51
CA TRP A 27 1.78 -1.52 -5.03
C TRP A 27 1.89 -0.33 -4.05
N ALA A 28 0.88 -0.10 -3.21
CA ALA A 28 0.97 0.88 -2.13
C ALA A 28 1.98 0.46 -1.04
N GLU A 29 2.05 -0.83 -0.69
CA GLU A 29 3.08 -1.39 0.21
C GLU A 29 4.49 -1.17 -0.35
N VAL A 30 4.70 -1.52 -1.62
CA VAL A 30 5.99 -1.32 -2.32
C VAL A 30 6.41 0.16 -2.26
N ARG A 31 5.47 1.09 -2.43
CA ARG A 31 5.77 2.53 -2.31
C ARG A 31 6.08 2.97 -0.88
N ALA A 32 5.46 2.36 0.12
CA ALA A 32 5.77 2.61 1.52
C ALA A 32 7.20 2.13 1.86
N ASP A 33 7.63 0.98 1.34
CA ASP A 33 9.01 0.48 1.50
C ASP A 33 10.02 1.35 0.76
N LEU A 34 9.72 1.75 -0.48
CA LEU A 34 10.59 2.66 -1.24
C LEU A 34 10.76 4.01 -0.54
N ALA A 35 9.73 4.52 0.14
CA ALA A 35 9.85 5.73 0.96
C ALA A 35 10.79 5.53 2.15
N MET A 36 10.74 4.37 2.82
CA MET A 36 11.69 4.03 3.89
C MET A 36 13.13 3.96 3.35
N PHE A 37 13.35 3.29 2.22
CA PHE A 37 14.68 3.22 1.59
C PHE A 37 15.21 4.59 1.15
N ALA A 38 14.32 5.53 0.83
CA ALA A 38 14.68 6.91 0.53
C ALA A 38 14.91 7.80 1.77
N GLY A 39 14.75 7.25 2.98
CA GLY A 39 14.89 7.98 4.25
C GLY A 39 13.65 8.82 4.62
N ASP A 40 12.54 8.68 3.90
CA ASP A 40 11.27 9.36 4.22
C ASP A 40 10.37 8.43 5.04
N ALA A 41 10.75 8.24 6.31
CA ALA A 41 10.01 7.40 7.25
C ALA A 41 8.56 7.88 7.44
N ALA A 42 8.32 9.20 7.43
CA ALA A 42 6.98 9.75 7.61
C ALA A 42 6.05 9.37 6.44
N ARG A 43 6.54 9.39 5.20
CA ARG A 43 5.78 8.93 4.04
C ARG A 43 5.58 7.42 4.06
N SER A 44 6.60 6.66 4.47
CA SER A 44 6.49 5.20 4.64
C SER A 44 5.35 4.84 5.60
N CYS A 45 5.38 5.38 6.82
CA CYS A 45 4.35 5.11 7.83
C CYS A 45 2.95 5.49 7.36
N ARG A 46 2.78 6.62 6.65
CA ARG A 46 1.47 6.99 6.09
C ARG A 46 0.98 6.01 5.02
N GLY A 47 1.88 5.49 4.18
CA GLY A 47 1.54 4.48 3.17
C GLY A 47 1.03 3.20 3.83
N TRP A 48 1.81 2.70 4.78
CA TRP A 48 1.51 1.51 5.58
C TRP A 48 0.16 1.62 6.33
N LEU A 49 -0.07 2.74 7.05
CA LEU A 49 -1.36 3.01 7.70
C LEU A 49 -2.54 3.08 6.71
N THR A 50 -2.31 3.55 5.48
CA THR A 50 -3.36 3.59 4.45
C THR A 50 -3.73 2.19 3.98
N VAL A 51 -2.75 1.30 3.83
CA VAL A 51 -2.97 -0.11 3.48
C VAL A 51 -3.75 -0.83 4.59
N ALA A 52 -3.31 -0.70 5.85
CA ALA A 52 -4.01 -1.28 7.00
C ALA A 52 -5.46 -0.78 7.10
N ALA A 53 -5.68 0.54 6.93
CA ALA A 53 -7.02 1.12 6.96
C ALA A 53 -7.93 0.60 5.83
N ALA A 54 -7.39 0.42 4.62
CA ALA A 54 -8.15 -0.13 3.50
C ALA A 54 -8.58 -1.58 3.77
N ARG A 55 -7.67 -2.40 4.30
CA ARG A 55 -7.96 -3.80 4.68
C ARG A 55 -9.02 -3.91 5.77
N LEU A 56 -8.93 -3.06 6.79
CA LEU A 56 -9.96 -2.96 7.84
C LEU A 56 -11.31 -2.53 7.25
N ALA A 57 -11.33 -1.58 6.31
CA ALA A 57 -12.56 -1.14 5.65
C ALA A 57 -13.20 -2.22 4.77
N LEU A 58 -12.42 -3.19 4.29
CA LEU A 58 -12.90 -4.40 3.61
C LEU A 58 -13.42 -5.48 4.57
N GLY A 59 -13.40 -5.23 5.88
CA GLY A 59 -13.91 -6.15 6.90
C GLY A 59 -12.91 -7.22 7.32
N GLN A 60 -11.62 -7.09 6.97
CA GLN A 60 -10.60 -7.96 7.54
C GLN A 60 -10.47 -7.69 9.05
N ALA A 61 -10.24 -8.76 9.83
CA ALA A 61 -10.02 -8.66 11.26
C ALA A 61 -8.71 -7.93 11.56
N ALA A 62 -8.65 -7.21 12.68
CA ALA A 62 -7.46 -6.41 13.04
C ALA A 62 -6.21 -7.27 13.30
N ASP A 63 -6.40 -8.52 13.71
CA ASP A 63 -5.37 -9.54 13.91
C ASP A 63 -5.13 -10.41 12.66
N ALA A 64 -5.77 -10.09 11.53
CA ALA A 64 -5.47 -10.76 10.27
C ALA A 64 -4.01 -10.46 9.89
N PRO A 65 -3.20 -11.46 9.50
CA PRO A 65 -1.78 -11.25 9.20
C PRO A 65 -1.50 -10.17 8.15
N ALA A 66 -2.41 -9.98 7.19
CA ALA A 66 -2.29 -8.93 6.18
C ALA A 66 -2.55 -7.52 6.72
N VAL A 67 -3.35 -7.39 7.79
CA VAL A 67 -3.56 -6.12 8.50
C VAL A 67 -2.38 -5.83 9.43
N GLU A 68 -1.89 -6.83 10.18
CA GLU A 68 -0.76 -6.66 11.09
C GLU A 68 0.57 -6.39 10.39
N ALA A 69 0.76 -6.96 9.20
CA ALA A 69 1.96 -6.72 8.40
C ALA A 69 1.97 -5.33 7.73
N ALA A 70 0.85 -4.60 7.77
CA ALA A 70 0.71 -3.26 7.22
C ALA A 70 0.87 -2.17 8.28
#